data_AF-A0A812W352-F1
#
_entry.id   AF-A0A812W352-F1
#
_cell.length_a   1.000
_cell.length_b   1.000
_cell.length_c   1.000
_cell.angle_alpha   90.00
_cell.angle_beta   90.00
_cell.angle_gamma   90.00
#
_symmetry.space_group_name_H-M   'P 1'
#
loop_
_entity.id
_entity.type
_entity.pdbx_description
1 polymer ?
#
loop_
_entity_poly.entity_id
_entity_poly.type
_entity_poly.pdbx_seq_one_letter_code
_entity_poly.pdbx_strand_id
1 'polypeptide(L)'
;MVLPKQVLHSVDATDLAGTLQSQGIQGGFHTVVFPFPRYSLSRAPNPNNSRLLRDFFTSVIRDGILLDGGYIQLVMLSAQYQEWDVNGVSTDVGLELISRVALPTDFYQAREMSGKPWVPPGAELLTFQLPTLS
;
A
#
# COMPACT_ATOMS: atom_id res chain seq x y z
N MET A 1 20.60 19.81 0.05
CA MET A 1 19.40 20.67 0.09
C MET A 1 18.20 19.74 0.24
N VAL A 2 17.53 19.72 1.39
CA VAL A 2 16.35 18.88 1.60
C VAL A 2 15.18 19.61 0.96
N LEU A 3 14.59 19.03 -0.09
CA LEU A 3 13.37 19.57 -0.68
C LEU A 3 12.29 19.63 0.41
N PRO A 4 11.51 20.72 0.53
CA PRO A 4 10.41 20.77 1.48
C PRO A 4 9.46 19.60 1.21
N LYS A 5 9.01 18.93 2.27
CA LYS A 5 8.02 17.85 2.14
C LYS A 5 6.72 18.46 1.63
N GLN A 6 6.40 18.20 0.37
CA GLN A 6 5.12 18.60 -0.22
C GLN A 6 4.06 17.60 0.23
N VAL A 7 3.00 18.10 0.88
CA VAL A 7 1.85 17.28 1.27
C VAL A 7 0.73 17.57 0.26
N LEU A 8 0.27 16.52 -0.39
CA LEU A 8 -0.87 16.57 -1.30
C LEU A 8 -2.09 15.92 -0.64
N HIS A 9 -3.26 16.41 -1.00
CA HIS A 9 -4.54 15.89 -0.54
C HIS A 9 -5.34 15.36 -1.74
N SER A 10 -6.39 14.57 -1.48
CA SER A 10 -7.27 14.03 -2.53
C SER A 10 -6.55 13.20 -3.59
N VAL A 11 -5.57 12.39 -3.17
CA VAL A 11 -4.88 11.42 -4.02
C VAL A 11 -5.64 10.09 -3.98
N ASP A 12 -6.02 9.58 -5.14
CA ASP A 12 -6.68 8.28 -5.27
C ASP A 12 -5.61 7.20 -5.47
N ALA A 13 -5.53 6.27 -4.52
CA ALA A 13 -4.57 5.17 -4.56
C ALA A 13 -4.82 4.18 -5.71
N THR A 14 -6.02 4.18 -6.30
CA THR A 14 -6.38 3.34 -7.45
C THR A 14 -6.22 4.06 -8.80
N ASP A 15 -5.99 5.38 -8.77
CA ASP A 15 -5.72 6.23 -9.93
C ASP A 15 -4.65 7.28 -9.59
N LEU A 16 -3.46 6.79 -9.24
CA LEU A 16 -2.34 7.66 -8.85
C LEU A 16 -1.92 8.57 -10.01
N ALA A 17 -1.92 8.07 -11.24
CA ALA A 17 -1.54 8.87 -12.39
C ALA A 17 -2.52 10.01 -12.65
N GLY A 18 -3.83 9.75 -12.68
CA GLY A 18 -4.83 10.80 -12.87
C GLY A 18 -4.77 11.86 -11.77
N THR A 19 -4.64 11.43 -10.52
CA THR A 19 -4.67 12.35 -9.36
C THR A 19 -3.35 13.09 -9.11
N LEU A 20 -2.19 12.51 -9.40
CA LEU A 20 -0.89 13.18 -9.25
C LEU A 20 -0.61 14.12 -10.43
N GLN A 21 -0.94 13.72 -11.66
CA GLN A 21 -0.73 14.57 -12.84
C GLN A 21 -1.61 15.83 -12.79
N SER A 22 -2.87 15.70 -12.37
CA SER A 22 -3.76 16.86 -12.20
C SER A 22 -3.28 17.84 -11.12
N GLN A 23 -2.40 17.40 -10.21
CA GLN A 23 -1.75 18.22 -9.20
C GLN A 23 -0.35 18.71 -9.62
N GLY A 24 0.03 18.52 -10.87
CA GLY A 24 1.29 19.00 -11.43
C GLY A 24 2.53 18.19 -11.04
N ILE A 25 2.35 17.01 -10.45
CA ILE A 25 3.45 16.09 -10.16
C ILE A 25 3.81 15.31 -11.42
N GLN A 26 5.08 15.39 -11.80
CA GLN A 26 5.63 14.71 -12.97
C GLN A 26 6.72 13.72 -12.56
N GLY A 27 6.83 12.63 -13.31
CA GLY A 27 7.82 11.58 -13.07
C GLY A 27 7.36 10.52 -12.08
N GLY A 28 8.21 9.51 -11.89
CA GLY A 28 7.96 8.39 -10.97
C GLY A 28 8.74 8.51 -9.66
N PHE A 29 8.54 7.52 -8.79
CA PHE A 29 9.13 7.41 -7.46
C PHE A 29 9.90 6.09 -7.31
N HIS A 30 11.04 6.12 -6.63
CA HIS A 30 11.74 4.91 -6.21
C HIS A 30 11.10 4.23 -5.00
N THR A 31 10.24 4.92 -4.27
CA THR A 31 9.57 4.36 -3.09
C THR A 31 8.15 4.88 -3.01
N VAL A 32 7.19 3.97 -3.05
CA VAL A 32 5.76 4.26 -2.84
C VAL A 32 5.34 3.58 -1.55
N VAL A 33 4.96 4.35 -0.54
CA VAL A 33 4.49 3.81 0.75
C VAL A 33 3.00 4.06 0.89
N PHE A 34 2.23 3.01 1.14
CA PHE A 34 0.79 3.13 1.32
C PHE A 34 0.31 2.38 2.58
N PRO A 35 -0.28 3.08 3.56
CA PRO A 35 -0.95 2.44 4.67
C PRO A 35 -2.33 1.95 4.21
N PHE A 36 -2.59 0.65 4.30
CA PHE A 36 -3.91 0.09 4.03
C PHE A 36 -4.70 0.00 5.35
N PRO A 37 -5.56 0.97 5.67
CA PRO A 37 -6.40 0.86 6.85
C PRO A 37 -7.37 -0.31 6.66
N ARG A 38 -7.74 -0.95 7.77
CA ARG A 38 -8.85 -1.89 7.75
C ARG A 38 -10.15 -1.10 7.49
N TYR A 39 -10.64 -1.14 6.26
CA TYR A 39 -11.84 -0.39 5.85
C TYR A 39 -13.17 -1.07 6.24
N SER A 40 -13.15 -2.20 6.96
CA SER A 40 -14.34 -3.01 7.20
C SER A 40 -14.79 -3.04 8.66
N LEU A 41 -16.04 -2.62 8.90
CA LEU A 41 -16.82 -2.92 10.12
C LEU A 41 -17.22 -4.41 10.20
N SER A 42 -17.14 -5.14 9.08
CA SER A 42 -17.41 -6.57 8.99
C SER A 42 -16.14 -7.39 9.21
N ARG A 43 -16.24 -8.42 10.05
CA ARG A 43 -15.16 -9.41 10.28
C ARG A 43 -15.11 -10.51 9.20
N ALA A 44 -16.04 -10.50 8.25
CA ALA A 44 -16.07 -11.48 7.18
C ALA A 44 -15.02 -11.15 6.09
N PRO A 45 -14.41 -12.16 5.45
CA PRO A 45 -13.59 -11.96 4.26
C PRO A 45 -14.36 -11.16 3.22
N ASN A 46 -13.81 -10.02 2.78
CA ASN A 46 -14.42 -9.18 1.76
C ASN A 46 -13.51 -9.18 0.52
N PRO A 47 -13.93 -9.78 -0.61
CA PRO A 47 -13.11 -9.85 -1.82
C PRO A 47 -12.76 -8.48 -2.41
N ASN A 48 -13.52 -7.43 -2.06
CA ASN A 48 -13.20 -6.07 -2.48
C ASN A 48 -11.89 -5.56 -1.89
N ASN A 49 -11.42 -6.11 -0.77
CA ASN A 49 -10.13 -5.73 -0.18
C ASN A 49 -8.95 -6.17 -1.08
N SER A 50 -8.98 -7.42 -1.54
CA SER A 50 -7.99 -7.95 -2.49
C SER A 50 -8.05 -7.21 -3.82
N ARG A 51 -9.26 -6.87 -4.28
CA ARG A 51 -9.46 -6.05 -5.48
C ARG A 51 -8.85 -4.65 -5.33
N LEU A 52 -9.10 -3.97 -4.22
CA LEU A 52 -8.52 -2.65 -3.93
C LEU A 52 -6.99 -2.69 -3.98
N LEU A 53 -6.39 -3.73 -3.38
CA LEU A 53 -4.95 -3.92 -3.40
C LEU A 53 -4.41 -4.16 -4.82
N ARG A 54 -5.11 -4.97 -5.62
CA ARG A 54 -4.76 -5.22 -7.02
C ARG A 54 -4.82 -3.94 -7.86
N ASP A 55 -5.89 -3.16 -7.68
CA ASP A 55 -6.10 -1.90 -8.39
C ASP A 55 -5.01 -0.88 -8.01
N PHE A 56 -4.64 -0.82 -6.72
CA PHE A 56 -3.49 -0.03 -6.25
C PHE A 56 -2.19 -0.44 -6.92
N PHE A 57 -1.79 -1.71 -6.84
CA PHE A 57 -0.53 -2.16 -7.46
C PHE A 57 -0.52 -1.91 -8.97
N THR A 58 -1.65 -2.16 -9.64
CA THR A 58 -1.80 -1.90 -11.07
C THR A 58 -1.60 -0.42 -11.38
N SER A 59 -2.18 0.49 -10.60
CA SER A 59 -2.00 1.95 -10.78
C SER A 59 -0.54 2.38 -10.61
N VAL A 60 0.17 1.75 -9.67
CA VAL A 60 1.58 2.05 -9.40
C VAL A 60 2.49 1.59 -10.55
N ILE A 61 2.21 0.41 -11.12
CA ILE A 61 3.04 -0.22 -12.16
C ILE A 61 2.69 0.33 -13.55
N ARG A 62 1.41 0.23 -13.95
CA ARG A 62 0.94 0.52 -15.31
C ARG A 62 1.27 1.94 -15.74
N ASP A 63 1.17 2.87 -14.81
CA ASP A 63 1.25 4.30 -15.11
C ASP A 63 2.66 4.88 -14.87
N GLY A 64 3.66 4.02 -14.67
CA GLY A 64 5.06 4.44 -14.50
C GLY A 64 5.31 5.24 -13.21
N ILE A 65 4.42 5.10 -12.21
CA ILE A 65 4.56 5.75 -10.91
C ILE A 65 5.74 5.14 -10.15
N LEU A 66 5.99 3.84 -10.28
CA LEU A 66 7.20 3.20 -9.75
C LEU A 66 8.33 3.27 -10.79
N LEU A 67 9.47 3.83 -10.39
CA LEU A 67 10.68 3.79 -11.21
C LEU A 67 11.34 2.41 -11.16
N ASP A 68 12.14 2.11 -12.18
CA ASP A 68 12.95 0.89 -12.23
C ASP A 68 13.79 0.72 -10.95
N GLY A 69 13.81 -0.49 -10.41
CA GLY A 69 14.45 -0.80 -9.14
C GLY A 69 13.76 -0.21 -7.90
N GLY A 70 12.60 0.42 -8.05
CA GLY A 70 11.82 0.99 -6.96
C GLY A 70 11.08 -0.05 -6.12
N TYR A 71 10.63 0.39 -4.95
CA TYR A 71 9.92 -0.42 -3.97
C TYR A 71 8.51 0.08 -3.71
N ILE A 72 7.58 -0.85 -3.52
CA ILE A 72 6.25 -0.57 -2.97
C ILE A 72 6.24 -1.10 -1.54
N GLN A 73 5.87 -0.23 -0.59
CA GLN A 73 5.80 -0.58 0.82
C GLN A 73 4.37 -0.45 1.32
N LEU A 74 3.85 -1.53 1.90
CA LEU A 74 2.52 -1.53 2.52
C LEU A 74 2.66 -1.56 4.03
N VAL A 75 1.93 -0.66 4.69
CA VAL A 75 1.71 -0.73 6.14
C VAL A 75 0.33 -1.32 6.37
N MET A 76 0.26 -2.51 6.96
CA MET A 76 -1.00 -3.19 7.23
C MET A 76 -0.93 -4.00 8.52
N LEU A 77 -2.09 -4.38 9.08
CA LEU A 77 -2.17 -5.28 10.21
C LEU A 77 -1.74 -6.69 9.77
N SER A 78 -1.02 -7.42 10.62
CA SER A 78 -0.49 -8.77 10.32
C SER A 78 -1.56 -9.74 9.80
N ALA A 79 -2.78 -9.64 10.30
CA ALA A 79 -3.90 -10.48 9.85
C ALA A 79 -4.33 -10.18 8.40
N GLN A 80 -4.20 -8.93 7.92
CA GLN A 80 -4.62 -8.53 6.58
C GLN A 80 -3.81 -9.25 5.48
N TYR A 81 -2.55 -9.61 5.75
CA TYR A 81 -1.73 -10.33 4.78
C TYR A 81 -2.40 -11.60 4.25
N GLN A 82 -2.93 -12.41 5.18
CA GLN A 82 -3.63 -13.65 4.84
C GLN A 82 -5.08 -13.36 4.44
N GLU A 83 -5.78 -12.49 5.16
CA GLU A 83 -7.20 -12.19 4.89
C GLU A 83 -7.43 -11.64 3.47
N TRP A 84 -6.45 -10.91 2.91
CA TRP A 84 -6.58 -10.22 1.62
C TRP A 84 -5.81 -10.93 0.49
N ASP A 85 -5.24 -12.10 0.76
CA ASP A 85 -4.37 -12.83 -0.19
C ASP A 85 -3.31 -11.93 -0.83
N VAL A 86 -2.59 -11.18 0.00
CA VAL A 86 -1.66 -10.14 -0.45
C VAL A 86 -0.58 -10.69 -1.38
N ASN A 87 -0.09 -11.90 -1.10
CA ASN A 87 0.91 -12.57 -1.92
C ASN A 87 0.38 -13.00 -3.28
N GLY A 88 -0.84 -13.56 -3.34
CA GLY A 88 -1.47 -13.92 -4.60
C GLY A 88 -1.68 -12.67 -5.46
N VAL A 89 -2.26 -11.63 -4.87
CA VAL A 89 -2.52 -10.36 -5.55
C VAL A 89 -1.24 -9.68 -6.04
N SER A 90 -0.14 -9.69 -5.27
CA SER A 90 1.13 -9.11 -5.71
C SER A 90 1.76 -9.92 -6.85
N THR A 91 1.68 -11.25 -6.77
CA THR A 91 2.22 -12.14 -7.81
C THR A 91 1.46 -11.97 -9.13
N ASP A 92 0.14 -11.80 -9.08
CA ASP A 92 -0.73 -11.59 -10.25
C ASP A 92 -0.36 -10.34 -11.07
N VAL A 93 0.31 -9.36 -10.46
CA VAL A 93 0.76 -8.14 -11.11
C VAL A 93 2.28 -8.11 -11.32
N GLY A 94 2.96 -9.25 -11.10
CA GLY A 94 4.39 -9.41 -11.33
C GLY A 94 5.29 -8.80 -10.24
N LEU A 95 4.76 -8.54 -9.05
CA LEU A 95 5.56 -8.09 -7.90
C LEU A 95 6.00 -9.28 -7.04
N GLU A 96 7.21 -9.16 -6.48
CA GLU A 96 7.75 -10.10 -5.50
C GLU A 96 7.81 -9.46 -4.11
N LEU A 97 7.39 -10.20 -3.08
CA LEU A 97 7.59 -9.80 -1.68
C LEU A 97 9.05 -10.06 -1.28
N ILE A 98 9.81 -8.98 -1.06
CA ILE A 98 11.24 -9.07 -0.70
C ILE A 98 11.51 -8.91 0.79
N SER A 99 10.57 -8.32 1.54
CA SER A 99 10.72 -8.13 2.99
C SER A 99 9.36 -8.02 3.68
N ARG A 100 9.28 -8.60 4.88
CA ARG A 100 8.13 -8.51 5.77
C ARG A 100 8.63 -8.36 7.20
N VAL A 101 8.33 -7.22 7.82
CA VAL A 101 8.87 -6.85 9.14
C VAL A 101 7.75 -6.39 10.05
N ALA A 102 7.74 -6.88 11.30
CA ALA A 102 6.84 -6.39 12.33
C ALA A 102 7.21 -4.96 12.74
N LEU A 103 6.23 -4.06 12.78
CA LEU A 103 6.39 -2.70 13.21
C LEU A 103 6.24 -2.59 14.74
N PRO A 104 6.87 -1.59 15.38
CA PRO A 104 6.63 -1.28 16.79
C PRO A 104 5.15 -1.08 17.08
N THR A 105 4.71 -1.49 18.27
CA THR A 105 3.28 -1.51 18.67
C THR A 105 2.60 -0.13 18.58
N ASP A 106 3.36 0.94 18.74
CA ASP A 106 2.92 2.34 18.70
C ASP A 106 3.12 3.03 17.35
N PHE A 107 3.77 2.37 16.39
CA PHE A 107 4.10 2.97 15.09
C PHE A 107 2.86 3.23 14.22
N TYR A 108 1.92 2.28 14.20
CA TYR A 108 0.71 2.35 13.38
C TYR A 108 -0.54 2.28 14.24
N GLN A 109 -1.13 3.45 14.49
CA GLN A 109 -2.43 3.55 15.15
C GLN A 109 -3.54 3.34 14.12
N ALA A 110 -3.83 2.07 13.82
CA ALA A 110 -5.03 1.75 13.07
C ALA A 110 -6.26 2.28 13.80
N ARG A 111 -7.17 2.91 13.05
CA ARG A 111 -8.40 3.47 13.61
C ARG A 111 -9.50 2.45 13.53
N GLU A 112 -10.07 2.11 14.67
CA GLU A 112 -11.30 1.33 14.74
C GLU A 112 -12.49 2.29 14.54
N MET A 113 -13.30 2.03 13.51
CA MET A 113 -14.44 2.88 13.16
C MET A 113 -15.64 2.74 14.11
N SER A 114 -15.59 1.83 15.10
CA SER A 114 -16.74 1.51 15.97
C SER A 114 -16.70 2.24 17.33
N GLY A 115 -15.58 2.89 17.66
CA GLY A 115 -15.38 3.65 18.90
C GLY A 115 -15.18 2.77 20.15
N LYS A 116 -14.95 1.46 19.98
CA LYS A 116 -14.75 0.52 21.11
C LYS A 116 -13.28 0.48 21.52
N PRO A 117 -12.98 0.13 22.79
CA PRO A 117 -11.63 -0.21 23.21
C PRO A 117 -11.08 -1.30 22.30
N TRP A 118 -9.98 -0.99 21.62
CA TRP A 118 -9.39 -1.84 20.61
C TRP A 118 -7.89 -1.93 20.88
N VAL A 119 -7.38 -3.15 21.04
CA VAL A 119 -5.94 -3.41 21.02
C VAL A 119 -5.58 -3.67 19.58
N PRO A 120 -4.74 -2.83 18.95
CA PRO A 120 -4.34 -3.06 17.58
C PRO A 120 -3.63 -4.41 17.48
N PRO A 121 -4.02 -5.31 16.56
CA PRO A 121 -3.14 -6.41 16.20
C PRO A 121 -1.85 -5.81 15.62
N GLY A 122 -0.73 -6.51 15.79
CA GLY A 122 0.57 -6.04 15.29
C GLY A 122 0.47 -5.57 13.83
N ALA A 123 1.17 -4.49 13.51
CA ALA A 123 1.30 -4.00 12.14
C ALA A 123 2.60 -4.51 11.53
N GLU A 124 2.63 -4.60 10.22
CA GLU A 124 3.76 -5.04 9.43
C GLU A 124 4.04 -4.06 8.30
N LEU A 125 5.32 -3.94 7.97
CA LEU A 125 5.79 -3.34 6.74
C LEU A 125 6.10 -4.46 5.75
N LEU A 126 5.36 -4.49 4.64
CA LEU A 126 5.59 -5.41 3.53
C LEU A 126 6.26 -4.64 2.41
N THR A 127 7.40 -5.11 1.91
CA THR A 127 8.13 -4.48 0.81
C THR A 127 8.09 -5.37 -0.41
N PHE A 128 7.62 -4.81 -1.51
CA PHE A 128 7.50 -5.46 -2.80
C PHE A 128 8.39 -4.76 -3.83
N GLN A 129 8.85 -5.53 -4.81
CA GLN A 129 9.67 -5.05 -5.90
C GLN A 129 9.21 -5.67 -7.22
N LEU A 130 9.33 -4.92 -8.32
CA LEU A 130 9.26 -5.50 -9.67
C LEU A 130 10.59 -6.22 -9.94
N PRO A 131 10.60 -7.51 -10.30
CA PRO A 131 11.81 -8.20 -10.72
C PRO A 131 12.41 -7.48 -11.93
N THR A 132 13.68 -7.08 -11.83
CA THR A 132 14.41 -6.58 -13.01
C THR A 132 14.55 -7.72 -14.01
N LEU A 133 14.07 -7.53 -15.22
CA LEU A 133 14.37 -8.41 -16.35
C LEU A 133 15.87 -8.30 -16.63
N SER A 134 16.63 -9.31 -16.18
CA SER A 134 18.05 -9.50 -16.49
C SER A 134 18.26 -9.95 -17.92
#